data_AF-A0AAD6B8H5-F1
#
_entry.id   AF-A0AAD6B8H5-F1
#
_cell.length_a   1.000
_cell.length_b   1.000
_cell.length_c   1.000
_cell.angle_alpha   90.00
_cell.angle_beta   90.00
_cell.angle_gamma   90.00
#
_symmetry.space_group_name_H-M   'P 1'
#
loop_
_entity.id
_entity.type
_entity.pdbx_description
1 polymer ?
#
loop_
_entity_poly.entity_id
_entity_poly.type
_entity_poly.pdbx_seq_one_letter_code
_entity_poly.pdbx_strand_id
1 'polypeptide(L)'
;MAMKMDLHSIIDQMETGEQDSALTALQSYNQEMNHCFTFNKEDEQDRKVLGELVLGFLHRDLQPSCHLACLETVRILSRDPLCLDPFTSRSAMSTLARFAGIAVSSPGGAHNQGEEGQAEGEEGERGEAAEECNEEGKEASPPSENADQEVITEALKSICNLLLHNQTGQVVAADLQLIKGVAERLKQCHDPIWNHEVRFFDLRLTFLLTALRVDVRAQLVQELHGISLLGNQLEATLGLCWPDTLETARAGFEGVPPEELPPLSRQPTERAMEILKILFNITFDTNRRKVDEGDAAEYRHVGAILRHCLLSQAEGEERNEEFHSHTVNLLGNLPLPCLDVLLVPKVQQGSIEYMGVNMDAVNMLLEFMESRLDQGLKLKETLLPSLNLLTESARIHRETRKFLRSK
;
A
#
# COMPACT_ATOMS: atom_id res chain seq x y z
N MET A 1 3.40 37.46 0.61
CA MET A 1 1.97 37.76 0.38
C MET A 1 1.45 36.67 -0.53
N ALA A 2 0.69 35.71 -0.02
CA ALA A 2 -0.02 34.78 -0.89
C ALA A 2 -1.06 35.59 -1.66
N MET A 3 -1.03 35.53 -3.00
CA MET A 3 -2.13 36.06 -3.79
C MET A 3 -3.39 35.31 -3.33
N LYS A 4 -4.47 36.04 -3.05
CA LYS A 4 -5.75 35.41 -2.73
C LYS A 4 -6.25 34.81 -4.05
N MET A 5 -6.13 33.50 -4.21
CA MET A 5 -6.69 32.78 -5.36
C MET A 5 -8.18 33.10 -5.47
N ASP A 6 -8.60 33.49 -6.67
CA ASP A 6 -10.00 33.81 -6.95
C ASP A 6 -10.75 32.55 -7.37
N LEU A 7 -11.28 31.82 -6.38
CA LEU A 7 -12.01 30.58 -6.61
C LEU A 7 -13.27 30.78 -7.46
N HIS A 8 -13.89 31.96 -7.41
CA HIS A 8 -15.05 32.28 -8.24
C HIS A 8 -14.68 32.28 -9.72
N SER A 9 -13.55 32.89 -10.10
CA SER A 9 -13.07 32.89 -11.49
C SER A 9 -12.82 31.47 -12.03
N ILE A 10 -12.38 30.55 -11.17
CA ILE A 10 -12.15 29.14 -11.53
C ILE A 10 -13.48 28.44 -11.77
N ILE A 11 -14.45 28.66 -10.88
CA ILE A 11 -15.82 28.13 -11.00
C ILE A 11 -16.46 28.63 -12.29
N ASP A 12 -16.41 29.94 -12.56
CA ASP A 12 -16.96 30.56 -13.78
C ASP A 12 -16.37 29.91 -15.04
N GLN A 13 -15.06 29.65 -15.05
CA GLN A 13 -14.39 28.97 -16.17
C GLN A 13 -14.82 27.52 -16.33
N MET A 14 -15.10 26.81 -15.22
CA MET A 14 -15.61 25.44 -15.26
C MET A 14 -17.07 25.37 -15.71
N GLU A 15 -17.90 26.34 -15.33
CA GLU A 15 -19.31 26.43 -15.71
C GLU A 15 -19.53 26.63 -17.21
N THR A 16 -18.55 27.18 -17.92
CA THR A 16 -18.58 27.25 -19.40
C THR A 16 -18.75 25.87 -20.05
N GLY A 17 -18.33 24.80 -19.35
CA GLY A 17 -18.35 23.43 -19.85
C GLY A 17 -17.29 23.14 -20.91
N GLU A 18 -16.45 24.12 -21.27
CA GLU A 18 -15.36 23.97 -22.23
C GLU A 18 -14.14 23.33 -21.59
N GLN A 19 -13.65 22.26 -22.23
CA GLN A 19 -12.58 21.43 -21.66
C GLN A 19 -11.24 22.16 -21.52
N ASP A 20 -10.86 22.98 -22.50
CA ASP A 20 -9.57 23.70 -22.49
C ASP A 20 -9.56 24.83 -21.46
N SER A 21 -10.69 25.53 -21.30
CA SER A 21 -10.88 26.53 -20.26
C SER A 21 -10.81 25.88 -18.87
N ALA A 22 -11.56 24.79 -18.66
CA ALA A 22 -11.53 24.05 -17.41
C ALA A 22 -10.14 23.50 -17.09
N LEU A 23 -9.44 22.92 -18.06
CA LEU A 23 -8.08 22.42 -17.87
C LEU A 23 -7.13 23.53 -17.40
N THR A 24 -7.14 24.68 -18.06
CA THR A 24 -6.26 25.81 -17.72
C THR A 24 -6.56 26.33 -16.30
N ALA A 25 -7.85 26.47 -15.97
CA ALA A 25 -8.28 26.90 -14.64
C ALA A 25 -7.83 25.94 -13.54
N LEU A 26 -8.06 24.64 -13.75
CA LEU A 26 -7.72 23.59 -12.79
C LEU A 26 -6.21 23.42 -12.63
N GLN A 27 -5.42 23.53 -13.69
CA GLN A 27 -3.95 23.49 -13.58
C GLN A 27 -3.42 24.64 -12.74
N SER A 28 -3.96 25.85 -12.92
CA SER A 28 -3.62 27.01 -12.09
C SER A 28 -4.01 26.76 -10.62
N TYR A 29 -5.20 26.22 -10.37
CA TYR A 29 -5.66 25.81 -9.04
C TYR A 29 -4.71 24.82 -8.39
N ASN A 30 -4.42 23.73 -9.11
CA ASN A 30 -3.62 22.62 -8.60
C ASN A 30 -2.20 23.08 -8.27
N GLN A 31 -1.58 23.90 -9.13
CA GLN A 31 -0.23 24.41 -8.90
C GLN A 31 -0.12 25.22 -7.60
N GLU A 32 -1.11 26.07 -7.31
CA GLU A 32 -1.12 26.90 -6.11
C GLU A 32 -1.49 26.08 -4.84
N MET A 33 -2.47 25.19 -4.97
CA MET A 33 -3.06 24.47 -3.84
C MET A 33 -2.42 23.10 -3.57
N ASN A 34 -1.43 22.67 -4.35
CA ASN A 34 -0.83 21.33 -4.26
C ASN A 34 -0.29 20.99 -2.86
N HIS A 35 0.29 21.98 -2.17
CA HIS A 35 0.87 21.84 -0.84
C HIS A 35 -0.03 22.44 0.26
N CYS A 36 -1.28 22.76 -0.06
CA CYS A 36 -2.24 23.29 0.89
C CYS A 36 -2.88 22.16 1.72
N PHE A 37 -2.82 22.32 3.05
CA PHE A 37 -3.45 21.43 4.05
C PHE A 37 -4.35 22.20 5.02
N THR A 38 -4.46 23.52 4.86
CA THR A 38 -5.27 24.39 5.72
C THR A 38 -6.15 25.26 4.84
N PHE A 39 -7.46 25.11 5.00
CA PHE A 39 -8.45 25.78 4.16
C PHE A 39 -9.19 26.85 4.94
N ASN A 40 -9.49 27.97 4.27
CA ASN A 40 -10.29 29.03 4.87
C ASN A 40 -11.76 28.60 4.96
N LYS A 41 -12.50 29.12 5.93
CA LYS A 41 -13.94 28.83 6.05
C LYS A 41 -14.80 29.66 5.10
N GLU A 42 -14.28 30.79 4.63
CA GLU A 42 -15.00 31.71 3.76
C GLU A 42 -15.31 31.07 2.40
N ASP A 43 -14.36 30.32 1.83
CA ASP A 43 -14.52 29.71 0.50
C ASP A 43 -15.05 28.26 0.59
N GLU A 44 -15.62 27.84 1.72
CA GLU A 44 -16.12 26.46 1.91
C GLU A 44 -17.19 26.09 0.87
N GLN A 45 -18.15 27.00 0.66
CA GLN A 45 -19.25 26.76 -0.28
C GLN A 45 -18.75 26.69 -1.72
N ASP A 46 -17.84 27.58 -2.09
CA ASP A 46 -17.22 27.61 -3.42
C ASP A 46 -16.43 26.33 -3.69
N ARG A 47 -15.69 25.83 -2.70
CA ARG A 47 -14.98 24.55 -2.81
C ARG A 47 -15.94 23.37 -3.02
N LYS A 48 -17.11 23.38 -2.38
CA LYS A 48 -18.15 22.35 -2.59
C LYS A 48 -18.68 22.40 -4.02
N VAL A 49 -18.98 23.59 -4.53
CA VAL A 49 -19.41 23.80 -5.93
C VAL A 49 -18.34 23.32 -6.91
N LEU A 50 -17.08 23.68 -6.68
CA LEU A 50 -15.96 23.19 -7.48
C LEU A 50 -15.88 21.65 -7.47
N GLY A 51 -16.06 21.03 -6.30
CA GLY A 51 -16.07 19.57 -6.18
C GLY A 51 -17.18 18.90 -7.00
N GLU A 52 -18.38 19.48 -7.02
CA GLU A 52 -19.50 19.02 -7.84
C GLU A 52 -19.22 19.16 -9.35
N LEU A 53 -18.68 20.32 -9.77
CA LEU A 53 -18.31 20.58 -11.16
C LEU A 53 -17.24 19.60 -11.65
N VAL A 54 -16.17 19.40 -10.86
CA VAL A 54 -15.09 18.46 -11.18
C VAL A 54 -15.62 17.03 -11.30
N LEU A 55 -16.50 16.59 -10.40
CA LEU A 55 -17.16 15.30 -10.54
C LEU A 55 -18.02 15.23 -11.81
N GLY A 56 -18.76 16.29 -12.16
CA GLY A 56 -19.52 16.37 -13.41
C GLY A 56 -18.62 16.17 -14.64
N PHE A 57 -17.46 16.82 -14.66
CA PHE A 57 -16.44 16.65 -15.71
C PHE A 57 -15.93 15.21 -15.80
N LEU A 58 -15.63 14.56 -14.67
CA LEU A 58 -15.16 13.16 -14.61
C LEU A 58 -16.16 12.10 -15.15
N HIS A 59 -17.40 12.48 -15.44
CA HIS A 59 -18.39 11.64 -16.12
C HIS A 59 -18.46 11.87 -17.64
N ARG A 60 -17.73 12.84 -18.17
CA ARG A 60 -17.67 13.18 -19.59
C ARG A 60 -16.48 12.47 -20.24
N ASP A 61 -16.46 12.45 -21.57
CA ASP A 61 -15.29 12.05 -22.33
C ASP A 61 -14.32 13.24 -22.40
N LEU A 62 -13.21 13.16 -21.67
CA LEU A 62 -12.22 14.23 -21.54
C LEU A 62 -10.85 13.81 -22.07
N GLN A 63 -10.03 14.78 -22.46
CA GLN A 63 -8.61 14.52 -22.72
C GLN A 63 -7.90 14.03 -21.44
N PRO A 64 -6.86 13.17 -21.55
CA PRO A 64 -6.14 12.61 -20.41
C PRO A 64 -5.61 13.68 -19.42
N SER A 65 -5.10 14.80 -19.92
CA SER A 65 -4.62 15.91 -19.09
C SER A 65 -5.73 16.56 -18.25
N CYS A 66 -6.95 16.61 -18.78
CA CYS A 66 -8.11 17.14 -18.06
C CYS A 66 -8.63 16.17 -17.01
N HIS A 67 -8.59 14.85 -17.27
CA HIS A 67 -8.85 13.84 -16.25
C HIS A 67 -7.87 13.97 -15.07
N LEU A 68 -6.57 14.08 -15.36
CA LEU A 68 -5.54 14.23 -14.33
C LEU A 68 -5.76 15.52 -13.52
N ALA A 69 -5.95 16.66 -14.19
CA ALA A 69 -6.20 17.93 -13.51
C ALA A 69 -7.44 17.87 -12.60
N CYS A 70 -8.52 17.24 -13.07
CA CYS A 70 -9.71 17.00 -12.26
C CYS A 70 -9.39 16.17 -11.01
N LEU A 71 -8.68 15.05 -11.14
CA LEU A 71 -8.37 14.17 -10.01
C LEU A 71 -7.40 14.79 -9.00
N GLU A 72 -6.41 15.56 -9.46
CA GLU A 72 -5.56 16.38 -8.59
C GLU A 72 -6.39 17.39 -7.79
N THR A 73 -7.38 18.04 -8.43
CA THR A 73 -8.30 18.94 -7.75
C THR A 73 -9.15 18.19 -6.72
N VAL A 74 -9.72 17.02 -7.06
CA VAL A 74 -10.42 16.16 -6.09
C VAL A 74 -9.51 15.80 -4.92
N ARG A 75 -8.24 15.47 -5.18
CA ARG A 75 -7.28 15.16 -4.12
C ARG A 75 -7.07 16.36 -3.20
N ILE A 76 -6.94 17.56 -3.73
CA ILE A 76 -6.77 18.78 -2.94
C ILE A 76 -8.03 19.03 -2.09
N LEU A 77 -9.21 19.01 -2.70
CA LEU A 77 -10.48 19.26 -2.02
C LEU A 77 -10.79 18.20 -0.95
N SER A 78 -10.43 16.94 -1.19
CA SER A 78 -10.61 15.85 -0.21
C SER A 78 -9.74 15.97 1.04
N ARG A 79 -8.75 16.88 1.07
CA ARG A 79 -8.00 17.20 2.29
C ARG A 79 -8.77 18.10 3.25
N ASP A 80 -9.82 18.78 2.79
CA ASP A 80 -10.67 19.63 3.61
C ASP A 80 -11.84 18.82 4.18
N PRO A 81 -11.88 18.52 5.49
CA PRO A 81 -12.96 17.73 6.09
C PRO A 81 -14.34 18.37 5.95
N LEU A 82 -14.42 19.68 5.72
CA LEU A 82 -15.68 20.41 5.54
C LEU A 82 -16.22 20.33 4.12
N CYS A 83 -15.42 19.89 3.14
CA CYS A 83 -15.75 19.90 1.72
C CYS A 83 -15.97 18.48 1.14
N LEU A 84 -16.18 17.47 1.98
CA LEU A 84 -16.21 16.08 1.52
C LEU A 84 -17.57 15.67 0.91
N ASP A 85 -18.64 16.42 1.19
CA ASP A 85 -20.02 16.08 0.79
C ASP A 85 -20.16 15.69 -0.70
N PRO A 86 -19.59 16.43 -1.68
CA PRO A 86 -19.71 16.08 -3.11
C PRO A 86 -19.19 14.68 -3.43
N PHE A 87 -18.15 14.22 -2.73
CA PHE A 87 -17.41 13.00 -3.04
C PHE A 87 -17.91 11.76 -2.28
N THR A 88 -18.84 11.92 -1.34
CA THR A 88 -19.28 10.83 -0.45
C THR A 88 -20.44 10.02 -1.00
N SER A 89 -21.04 10.44 -2.12
CA SER A 89 -22.11 9.68 -2.76
C SER A 89 -21.60 8.36 -3.36
N ARG A 90 -22.48 7.36 -3.47
CA ARG A 90 -22.15 6.07 -4.12
C ARG A 90 -21.65 6.25 -5.55
N SER A 91 -22.24 7.18 -6.31
CA SER A 91 -21.82 7.47 -7.69
C SER A 91 -20.42 8.09 -7.74
N ALA A 92 -20.15 9.08 -6.89
CA ALA A 92 -18.85 9.75 -6.84
C ALA A 92 -17.74 8.77 -6.45
N MET A 93 -17.94 8.00 -5.37
CA MET A 93 -16.97 6.98 -4.95
C MET A 93 -16.76 5.90 -6.02
N SER A 94 -17.82 5.48 -6.72
CA SER A 94 -17.70 4.53 -7.84
C SER A 94 -16.91 5.09 -9.01
N THR A 95 -17.06 6.39 -9.30
CA THR A 95 -16.27 7.07 -10.34
C THR A 95 -14.80 7.14 -9.95
N LEU A 96 -14.47 7.51 -8.70
CA LEU A 96 -13.09 7.49 -8.22
C LEU A 96 -12.50 6.08 -8.24
N ALA A 97 -13.26 5.06 -7.82
CA ALA A 97 -12.82 3.67 -7.86
C ALA A 97 -12.51 3.17 -9.28
N ARG A 98 -13.26 3.65 -10.28
CA ARG A 98 -13.02 3.34 -11.70
C ARG A 98 -11.73 3.98 -12.20
N PHE A 99 -11.49 5.26 -11.90
CA PHE A 99 -10.20 5.90 -12.23
C PHE A 99 -9.02 5.28 -11.46
N ALA A 100 -9.26 4.83 -10.23
CA ALA A 100 -8.27 4.08 -9.47
C ALA A 100 -8.08 2.63 -9.94
N GLY A 101 -8.85 2.14 -10.92
CA GLY A 101 -8.74 0.77 -11.44
C GLY A 101 -9.13 -0.34 -10.46
N ILE A 102 -9.96 -0.03 -9.45
CA ILE A 102 -10.36 -0.97 -8.37
C ILE A 102 -11.89 -1.11 -8.25
N ALA A 103 -12.64 -0.57 -9.20
CA ALA A 103 -14.08 -0.78 -9.26
C ALA A 103 -14.39 -2.25 -9.58
N VAL A 104 -15.19 -2.89 -8.74
CA VAL A 104 -15.64 -4.27 -8.97
C VAL A 104 -16.81 -4.26 -9.94
N SER A 105 -16.67 -4.95 -11.07
CA SER A 105 -17.79 -5.20 -11.98
C SER A 105 -18.87 -5.97 -11.22
N SER A 106 -20.09 -5.42 -11.11
CA SER A 106 -21.19 -6.19 -10.53
C SER A 106 -21.38 -7.48 -11.34
N PRO A 107 -21.57 -8.65 -10.70
CA PRO A 107 -21.69 -9.95 -11.38
C PRO A 107 -23.03 -10.13 -12.15
N GLY A 108 -23.56 -9.07 -12.76
CA GLY A 108 -24.85 -9.06 -13.47
C GLY A 108 -24.83 -8.42 -14.86
N GLY A 109 -23.65 -8.12 -15.42
CA GLY A 109 -23.52 -7.52 -16.75
C GLY A 109 -22.72 -8.38 -17.71
N ALA A 110 -23.26 -9.53 -18.11
CA ALA A 110 -22.78 -10.23 -19.29
C ALA A 110 -23.17 -9.41 -20.53
N HIS A 111 -22.19 -8.97 -21.33
CA HIS A 111 -22.33 -8.95 -22.78
C HIS A 111 -20.99 -8.73 -23.50
N ASN A 112 -20.64 -9.77 -24.27
CA ASN A 112 -20.07 -9.76 -25.61
C ASN A 112 -18.76 -9.00 -25.87
N GLN A 113 -17.65 -9.73 -25.81
CA GLN A 113 -16.62 -9.59 -26.85
C GLN A 113 -16.81 -10.74 -27.85
N GLY A 114 -17.10 -10.36 -29.09
CA GLY A 114 -17.29 -11.26 -30.21
C GLY A 114 -15.97 -11.68 -30.83
N GLU A 115 -15.96 -12.97 -31.19
CA GLU A 115 -15.45 -13.52 -32.45
C GLU A 115 -13.95 -13.39 -32.74
N GLU A 116 -13.24 -14.46 -32.36
CA GLU A 116 -12.01 -14.93 -33.00
C GLU A 116 -12.28 -15.26 -34.49
N GLY A 117 -11.52 -14.60 -35.38
CA GLY A 117 -11.42 -14.97 -36.79
C GLY A 117 -9.97 -15.34 -37.13
N GLN A 118 -9.73 -16.62 -37.39
CA GLN A 118 -8.49 -17.18 -37.93
C GLN A 118 -8.22 -16.69 -39.35
N ALA A 119 -6.95 -16.40 -39.69
CA ALA A 119 -6.41 -16.62 -41.04
C ALA A 119 -4.87 -16.69 -41.01
N GLU A 120 -4.35 -17.78 -41.56
CA GLU A 120 -2.94 -18.10 -41.77
C GLU A 120 -2.35 -17.37 -43.00
N GLY A 121 -1.01 -17.19 -43.00
CA GLY A 121 -0.15 -17.30 -44.19
C GLY A 121 0.13 -16.04 -45.02
N GLU A 122 1.38 -15.56 -45.02
CA GLU A 122 2.37 -15.78 -46.11
C GLU A 122 3.49 -14.72 -46.08
N GLU A 123 4.71 -15.19 -46.34
CA GLU A 123 5.97 -14.45 -46.43
C GLU A 123 6.08 -13.63 -47.74
N GLY A 124 6.83 -12.52 -47.70
CA GLY A 124 7.24 -11.80 -48.91
C GLY A 124 8.23 -10.67 -48.63
N GLU A 125 9.50 -10.88 -48.98
CA GLU A 125 10.58 -9.90 -48.91
C GLU A 125 10.47 -8.77 -49.96
N ARG A 126 11.12 -7.64 -49.63
CA ARG A 126 12.03 -6.82 -50.47
C ARG A 126 11.49 -5.51 -51.08
N GLY A 127 12.23 -4.42 -50.79
CA GLY A 127 12.58 -3.42 -51.82
C GLY A 127 12.18 -1.97 -51.53
N GLU A 128 13.19 -1.15 -51.26
CA GLU A 128 13.16 0.30 -51.07
C GLU A 128 12.64 1.08 -52.30
N ALA A 129 11.89 2.16 -52.06
CA ALA A 129 11.99 3.41 -52.83
C ALA A 129 11.41 4.57 -52.01
N ALA A 130 12.26 5.58 -51.78
CA ALA A 130 11.94 6.82 -51.09
C ALA A 130 11.05 7.73 -51.96
N GLU A 131 10.07 8.37 -51.34
CA GLU A 131 9.47 9.60 -51.86
C GLU A 131 9.13 10.51 -50.66
N GLU A 132 9.95 11.55 -50.49
CA GLU A 132 9.75 12.63 -49.54
C GLU A 132 8.60 13.53 -50.00
N CYS A 133 7.62 13.77 -49.13
CA CYS A 133 6.76 14.95 -49.16
C CYS A 133 6.59 15.45 -47.72
N ASN A 134 7.24 16.57 -47.42
CA ASN A 134 7.05 17.35 -46.19
C ASN A 134 5.63 17.94 -46.17
N GLU A 135 4.86 17.64 -45.12
CA GLU A 135 3.83 18.54 -44.62
C GLU A 135 3.97 18.69 -43.10
N GLU A 136 3.95 19.96 -42.68
CA GLU A 136 4.03 20.43 -41.31
C GLU A 136 2.84 19.93 -40.49
N GLY A 137 3.09 19.15 -39.44
CA GLY A 137 2.09 18.70 -38.48
C GLY A 137 2.69 18.68 -37.09
N LYS A 138 2.12 19.48 -36.18
CA LYS A 138 2.42 19.50 -34.74
C LYS A 138 2.59 18.06 -34.22
N GLU A 139 3.78 17.74 -33.73
CA GLU A 139 4.02 16.55 -32.92
C GLU A 139 3.13 16.63 -31.67
N ALA A 140 1.95 16.00 -31.75
CA ALA A 140 1.30 15.50 -30.55
C ALA A 140 2.20 14.38 -30.05
N SER A 141 2.89 14.64 -28.94
CA SER A 141 3.65 13.64 -28.21
C SER A 141 2.76 12.42 -27.97
N PRO A 142 3.26 11.17 -28.12
CA PRO A 142 2.48 10.01 -27.77
C PRO A 142 2.08 10.10 -26.28
N PRO A 143 0.87 9.67 -25.89
CA PRO A 143 0.48 9.65 -24.49
C PRO A 143 1.49 8.76 -23.75
N SER A 144 2.14 9.33 -22.73
CA SER A 144 3.09 8.58 -21.93
C SER A 144 2.33 7.48 -21.18
N GLU A 145 2.84 6.25 -21.18
CA GLU A 145 2.33 5.14 -20.36
C GLU A 145 2.24 5.49 -18.85
N ASN A 146 2.91 6.58 -18.44
CA ASN A 146 2.88 7.14 -17.10
C ASN A 146 1.59 7.91 -16.77
N ALA A 147 0.89 8.46 -17.76
CA ALA A 147 -0.30 9.29 -17.52
C ALA A 147 -1.43 8.51 -16.85
N ASP A 148 -1.61 7.24 -17.23
CA ASP A 148 -2.62 6.37 -16.61
C ASP A 148 -2.28 6.05 -15.15
N GLN A 149 -0.99 5.93 -14.81
CA GLN A 149 -0.55 5.67 -13.44
C GLN A 149 -0.69 6.88 -12.52
N GLU A 150 -0.46 8.09 -13.06
CA GLU A 150 -0.70 9.35 -12.34
C GLU A 150 -2.19 9.50 -12.01
N VAL A 151 -3.06 9.26 -13.00
CA VAL A 151 -4.53 9.25 -12.83
C VAL A 151 -4.95 8.26 -11.72
N ILE A 152 -4.44 7.02 -11.77
CA ILE A 152 -4.74 6.01 -10.74
C ILE A 152 -4.28 6.48 -9.36
N THR A 153 -3.06 7.03 -9.28
CA THR A 153 -2.46 7.48 -8.02
C THR A 153 -3.27 8.62 -7.39
N GLU A 154 -3.69 9.60 -8.19
CA GLU A 154 -4.49 10.74 -7.70
C GLU A 154 -5.89 10.31 -7.25
N ALA A 155 -6.50 9.34 -7.95
CA ALA A 155 -7.75 8.73 -7.52
C ALA A 155 -7.60 7.96 -6.19
N LEU A 156 -6.54 7.16 -6.02
CA LEU A 156 -6.27 6.43 -4.78
C LEU A 156 -6.01 7.39 -3.60
N LYS A 157 -5.21 8.45 -3.80
CA LYS A 157 -4.97 9.49 -2.80
C LYS A 157 -6.29 10.15 -2.36
N SER A 158 -7.15 10.47 -3.33
CA SER A 158 -8.47 11.05 -3.07
C SER A 158 -9.35 10.13 -2.22
N ILE A 159 -9.42 8.84 -2.56
CA ILE A 159 -10.18 7.86 -1.78
C ILE A 159 -9.60 7.73 -0.36
N CYS A 160 -8.27 7.68 -0.21
CA CYS A 160 -7.63 7.61 1.11
C CYS A 160 -8.01 8.81 2.01
N ASN A 161 -7.97 10.02 1.46
CA ASN A 161 -8.37 11.24 2.19
C ASN A 161 -9.84 11.18 2.63
N LEU A 162 -10.73 10.74 1.74
CA LEU A 162 -12.16 10.59 2.04
C LEU A 162 -12.40 9.60 3.19
N LEU A 163 -11.74 8.45 3.16
CA LEU A 163 -11.89 7.43 4.20
C LEU A 163 -11.37 7.89 5.56
N LEU A 164 -10.29 8.66 5.58
CA LEU A 164 -9.68 9.15 6.82
C LEU A 164 -10.61 10.09 7.61
N HIS A 165 -11.44 10.86 6.92
CA HIS A 165 -12.20 11.95 7.52
C HIS A 165 -13.72 11.77 7.47
N ASN A 166 -14.26 10.83 6.68
CA ASN A 166 -15.70 10.70 6.47
C ASN A 166 -16.23 9.28 6.69
N GLN A 167 -17.06 9.11 7.73
CA GLN A 167 -17.67 7.83 8.07
C GLN A 167 -18.64 7.31 7.00
N THR A 168 -19.37 8.19 6.31
CA THR A 168 -20.27 7.81 5.21
C THR A 168 -19.47 7.26 4.04
N GLY A 169 -18.34 7.90 3.69
CA GLY A 169 -17.40 7.41 2.68
C GLY A 169 -16.87 6.01 3.00
N GLN A 170 -16.59 5.71 4.28
CA GLN A 170 -16.18 4.38 4.71
C GLN A 170 -17.26 3.31 4.50
N VAL A 171 -18.53 3.64 4.77
CA VAL A 171 -19.67 2.74 4.49
C VAL A 171 -19.79 2.49 2.99
N VAL A 172 -19.78 3.57 2.19
CA VAL A 172 -19.91 3.48 0.73
C VAL A 172 -18.77 2.68 0.09
N ALA A 173 -17.53 2.84 0.56
CA ALA A 173 -16.39 2.07 0.07
C ALA A 173 -16.52 0.56 0.40
N ALA A 174 -17.05 0.22 1.57
CA ALA A 174 -17.34 -1.17 1.93
C ALA A 174 -18.46 -1.76 1.06
N ASP A 175 -19.54 -1.00 0.84
CA ASP A 175 -20.68 -1.39 -0.01
C ASP A 175 -20.29 -1.58 -1.49
N LEU A 176 -19.35 -0.77 -1.97
CA LEU A 176 -18.75 -0.90 -3.30
C LEU A 176 -17.68 -2.00 -3.39
N GLN A 177 -17.39 -2.68 -2.28
CA GLN A 177 -16.43 -3.79 -2.21
C GLN A 177 -15.03 -3.41 -2.71
N LEU A 178 -14.58 -2.17 -2.44
CA LEU A 178 -13.28 -1.68 -2.93
C LEU A 178 -12.10 -2.56 -2.50
N ILE A 179 -12.21 -3.21 -1.34
CA ILE A 179 -11.20 -4.16 -0.87
C ILE A 179 -10.96 -5.32 -1.84
N LYS A 180 -11.99 -5.79 -2.56
CA LYS A 180 -11.85 -6.86 -3.55
C LYS A 180 -11.06 -6.39 -4.77
N GLY A 181 -11.34 -5.19 -5.26
CA GLY A 181 -10.60 -4.59 -6.38
C GLY A 181 -9.13 -4.35 -6.04
N VAL A 182 -8.86 -3.79 -4.86
CA VAL A 182 -7.47 -3.59 -4.39
C VAL A 182 -6.77 -4.92 -4.18
N ALA A 183 -7.43 -5.92 -3.57
CA ALA A 183 -6.83 -7.24 -3.37
C ALA A 183 -6.48 -7.93 -4.69
N GLU A 184 -7.28 -7.77 -5.75
CA GLU A 184 -6.97 -8.31 -7.07
C GLU A 184 -5.71 -7.68 -7.67
N ARG A 185 -5.56 -6.35 -7.53
CA ARG A 185 -4.32 -5.69 -7.95
C ARG A 185 -3.12 -6.08 -7.08
N LEU A 186 -3.31 -6.24 -5.76
CA LEU A 186 -2.24 -6.72 -4.89
C LEU A 186 -1.71 -8.09 -5.32
N LYS A 187 -2.54 -9.01 -5.84
CA LYS A 187 -2.05 -10.30 -6.37
C LYS A 187 -1.00 -10.16 -7.47
N GLN A 188 -0.93 -9.00 -8.14
CA GLN A 188 0.02 -8.69 -9.22
C GLN A 188 1.34 -8.11 -8.67
N CYS A 189 1.87 -8.63 -7.56
CA CYS A 189 3.10 -8.10 -6.92
C CYS A 189 4.32 -8.06 -7.84
N HIS A 190 4.41 -8.96 -8.81
CA HIS A 190 5.57 -9.05 -9.70
C HIS A 190 5.36 -8.32 -11.04
N ASP A 191 4.19 -7.73 -11.25
CA ASP A 191 3.89 -7.04 -12.51
C ASP A 191 4.64 -5.70 -12.59
N PRO A 192 5.53 -5.50 -13.58
CA PRO A 192 6.29 -4.27 -13.74
C PRO A 192 5.42 -3.06 -14.13
N ILE A 193 4.15 -3.27 -14.51
CA ILE A 193 3.25 -2.18 -14.88
C ILE A 193 2.98 -1.21 -13.73
N TRP A 194 3.03 -1.68 -12.47
CA TRP A 194 2.68 -0.86 -11.31
C TRP A 194 3.90 -0.21 -10.68
N ASN A 195 3.98 1.13 -10.74
CA ASN A 195 5.01 1.90 -10.05
C ASN A 195 4.88 1.86 -8.52
N HIS A 196 5.85 2.46 -7.84
CA HIS A 196 5.88 2.53 -6.38
C HIS A 196 4.66 3.26 -5.78
N GLU A 197 4.24 4.38 -6.36
CA GLU A 197 3.16 5.21 -5.82
C GLU A 197 1.83 4.46 -5.81
N VAL A 198 1.47 3.81 -6.93
CA VAL A 198 0.25 2.99 -7.02
C VAL A 198 0.26 1.89 -5.96
N ARG A 199 1.36 1.14 -5.87
CA ARG A 199 1.52 0.06 -4.88
C ARG A 199 1.43 0.56 -3.45
N PHE A 200 2.05 1.71 -3.16
CA PHE A 200 2.01 2.30 -1.82
C PHE A 200 0.59 2.74 -1.45
N PHE A 201 -0.12 3.40 -2.36
CA PHE A 201 -1.48 3.88 -2.10
C PHE A 201 -2.53 2.75 -2.09
N ASP A 202 -2.31 1.65 -2.80
CA ASP A 202 -3.10 0.42 -2.63
C ASP A 202 -2.97 -0.14 -1.21
N LEU A 203 -1.73 -0.24 -0.71
CA LEU A 203 -1.48 -0.69 0.65
C LEU A 203 -2.04 0.30 1.67
N ARG A 204 -1.87 1.61 1.46
CA ARG A 204 -2.44 2.63 2.34
C ARG A 204 -3.97 2.58 2.38
N LEU A 205 -4.62 2.39 1.23
CA LEU A 205 -6.07 2.23 1.13
C LEU A 205 -6.52 0.96 1.87
N THR A 206 -5.80 -0.15 1.68
CA THR A 206 -6.05 -1.41 2.39
C THR A 206 -5.91 -1.24 3.91
N PHE A 207 -4.87 -0.51 4.35
CA PHE A 207 -4.66 -0.20 5.77
C PHE A 207 -5.83 0.61 6.33
N LEU A 208 -6.27 1.67 5.65
CA LEU A 208 -7.39 2.49 6.11
C LEU A 208 -8.69 1.68 6.19
N LEU A 209 -9.02 0.93 5.14
CA LEU A 209 -10.22 0.09 5.12
C LEU A 209 -10.22 -0.92 6.28
N THR A 210 -9.09 -1.60 6.52
CA THR A 210 -8.97 -2.60 7.60
C THR A 210 -8.87 -1.96 9.00
N ALA A 211 -8.32 -0.76 9.13
CA ALA A 211 -8.26 -0.03 10.39
C ALA A 211 -9.66 0.43 10.82
N LEU A 212 -10.44 0.95 9.87
CA LEU A 212 -11.70 1.64 10.12
C LEU A 212 -12.92 0.70 10.16
N ARG A 213 -12.86 -0.46 9.51
CA ARG A 213 -14.01 -1.35 9.30
C ARG A 213 -13.72 -2.81 9.65
N VAL A 214 -14.40 -3.31 10.69
CA VAL A 214 -14.25 -4.69 11.20
C VAL A 214 -14.75 -5.73 10.20
N ASP A 215 -15.84 -5.43 9.50
CA ASP A 215 -16.40 -6.26 8.43
C ASP A 215 -15.43 -6.39 7.25
N VAL A 216 -14.76 -5.29 6.85
CA VAL A 216 -13.74 -5.34 5.80
C VAL A 216 -12.51 -6.14 6.24
N ARG A 217 -12.11 -6.08 7.53
CA ARG A 217 -11.07 -6.98 8.07
C ARG A 217 -11.46 -8.43 7.93
N ALA A 218 -12.66 -8.79 8.37
CA ALA A 218 -13.16 -10.17 8.30
C ALA A 218 -13.18 -10.65 6.85
N GLN A 219 -13.65 -9.81 5.93
CA GLN A 219 -13.65 -10.11 4.50
C GLN A 219 -12.23 -10.34 3.95
N LEU A 220 -11.26 -9.47 4.27
CA LEU A 220 -9.88 -9.64 3.80
C LEU A 220 -9.28 -10.96 4.30
N VAL A 221 -9.52 -11.34 5.56
CA VAL A 221 -9.02 -12.60 6.13
C VAL A 221 -9.71 -13.81 5.49
N GLN A 222 -11.05 -13.83 5.50
CA GLN A 222 -11.83 -15.04 5.23
C GLN A 222 -12.12 -15.27 3.74
N GLU A 223 -12.39 -14.21 2.98
CA GLU A 223 -12.76 -14.32 1.56
C GLU A 223 -11.56 -14.15 0.63
N LEU A 224 -10.57 -13.35 1.03
CA LEU A 224 -9.48 -12.90 0.16
C LEU A 224 -8.11 -13.47 0.57
N HIS A 225 -8.07 -14.41 1.51
CA HIS A 225 -6.84 -15.05 2.00
C HIS A 225 -5.77 -14.03 2.40
N GLY A 226 -6.16 -12.99 3.14
CA GLY A 226 -5.36 -11.81 3.40
C GLY A 226 -3.99 -12.06 4.04
N ILE A 227 -3.85 -13.13 4.85
CA ILE A 227 -2.58 -13.51 5.46
C ILE A 227 -1.57 -13.95 4.38
N SER A 228 -1.94 -14.93 3.56
CA SER A 228 -1.11 -15.38 2.43
C SER A 228 -0.89 -14.26 1.41
N LEU A 229 -1.93 -13.51 1.03
CA LEU A 229 -1.85 -12.41 0.07
C LEU A 229 -0.80 -11.36 0.49
N LEU A 230 -0.87 -10.90 1.75
CA LEU A 230 0.05 -9.89 2.28
C LEU A 230 1.43 -10.47 2.61
N GLY A 231 1.51 -11.75 2.98
CA GLY A 231 2.79 -12.48 3.10
C GLY A 231 3.56 -12.46 1.79
N ASN A 232 2.89 -12.83 0.68
CA ASN A 232 3.47 -12.78 -0.66
C ASN A 232 3.85 -11.36 -1.09
N GLN A 233 3.06 -10.33 -0.71
CA GLN A 233 3.44 -8.93 -0.94
C GLN A 233 4.70 -8.54 -0.20
N LEU A 234 4.84 -8.96 1.06
CA LEU A 234 5.98 -8.62 1.89
C LEU A 234 7.24 -9.33 1.36
N GLU A 235 7.11 -10.60 0.97
CA GLU A 235 8.15 -11.38 0.31
C GLU A 235 8.66 -10.67 -0.95
N ALA A 236 7.75 -10.31 -1.87
CA ALA A 236 8.09 -9.62 -3.11
C ALA A 236 8.71 -8.23 -2.85
N THR A 237 8.20 -7.49 -1.86
CA THR A 237 8.73 -6.16 -1.49
C THR A 237 10.15 -6.23 -0.97
N LEU A 238 10.49 -7.28 -0.22
CA LEU A 238 11.82 -7.51 0.35
C LEU A 238 12.77 -8.27 -0.60
N GLY A 239 12.28 -8.74 -1.75
CA GLY A 239 13.05 -9.48 -2.74
C GLY A 239 13.60 -10.79 -2.19
N LEU A 240 12.76 -11.56 -1.47
CA LEU A 240 13.21 -12.77 -0.80
C LEU A 240 13.22 -13.99 -1.70
N CYS A 241 14.06 -14.95 -1.33
CA CYS A 241 14.06 -16.33 -1.79
C CYS A 241 14.08 -17.28 -0.58
N TRP A 242 13.78 -18.55 -0.81
CA TRP A 242 13.65 -19.59 0.22
C TRP A 242 14.68 -20.71 0.03
N PRO A 243 15.90 -20.58 0.57
CA PRO A 243 16.94 -21.61 0.44
C PRO A 243 16.61 -22.94 1.13
N ASP A 244 15.83 -22.89 2.21
CA ASP A 244 15.38 -24.04 2.99
C ASP A 244 13.99 -23.75 3.60
N THR A 245 13.39 -24.77 4.22
CA THR A 245 12.07 -24.69 4.86
C THR A 245 12.08 -23.63 5.96
N LEU A 246 11.28 -22.57 5.79
CA LEU A 246 11.19 -21.44 6.71
C LEU A 246 12.53 -20.69 6.92
N GLU A 247 13.49 -20.84 6.01
CA GLU A 247 14.69 -20.02 5.93
C GLU A 247 14.56 -19.05 4.75
N THR A 248 14.86 -17.78 4.99
CA THR A 248 14.67 -16.68 4.04
C THR A 248 16.00 -15.98 3.80
N ALA A 249 16.30 -15.64 2.55
CA ALA A 249 17.42 -14.78 2.17
C ALA A 249 16.95 -13.75 1.15
N ARG A 250 17.72 -12.68 0.93
CA ARG A 250 17.48 -11.79 -0.22
C ARG A 250 18.07 -12.44 -1.47
N ALA A 251 17.34 -12.40 -2.57
CA ALA A 251 17.78 -12.98 -3.83
C ALA A 251 19.14 -12.39 -4.26
N GLY A 252 20.11 -13.26 -4.57
CA GLY A 252 21.48 -12.89 -4.90
C GLY A 252 22.41 -12.64 -3.71
N PHE A 253 21.91 -12.79 -2.48
CA PHE A 253 22.69 -12.71 -1.23
C PHE A 253 22.53 -14.00 -0.41
N GLU A 254 22.33 -15.14 -1.07
CA GLU A 254 22.18 -16.43 -0.40
C GLU A 254 23.46 -16.78 0.37
N GLY A 255 23.32 -17.06 1.68
CA GLY A 255 24.45 -17.39 2.55
C GLY A 255 25.26 -16.18 3.04
N VAL A 256 24.85 -14.95 2.71
CA VAL A 256 25.43 -13.73 3.28
C VAL A 256 24.78 -13.45 4.64
N PRO A 257 25.57 -13.21 5.70
CA PRO A 257 25.03 -12.85 7.01
C PRO A 257 24.17 -11.57 6.96
N PRO A 258 23.07 -11.49 7.74
CA PRO A 258 22.21 -10.30 7.75
C PRO A 258 22.93 -8.97 8.07
N GLU A 259 23.97 -9.03 8.88
CA GLU A 259 24.80 -7.88 9.28
C GLU A 259 25.60 -7.27 8.12
N GLU A 260 25.90 -8.07 7.10
CA GLU A 260 26.66 -7.65 5.91
C GLU A 260 25.74 -7.24 4.74
N LEU A 261 24.42 -7.44 4.88
CA LEU A 261 23.47 -7.05 3.85
C LEU A 261 23.34 -5.52 3.76
N PRO A 262 23.22 -4.97 2.54
CA PRO A 262 22.94 -3.55 2.39
C PRO A 262 21.59 -3.21 3.05
N PRO A 263 21.43 -2.01 3.63
CA PRO A 263 20.16 -1.59 4.19
C PRO A 263 19.07 -1.52 3.12
N LEU A 264 17.83 -1.78 3.51
CA LEU A 264 16.66 -1.61 2.67
C LEU A 264 16.51 -0.14 2.30
N SER A 265 16.35 0.14 1.01
CA SER A 265 16.10 1.49 0.53
C SER A 265 14.73 2.00 0.99
N ARG A 266 14.53 3.31 0.85
CA ARG A 266 13.30 4.00 1.27
C ARG A 266 12.00 3.35 0.78
N GLN A 267 11.85 3.13 -0.53
CA GLN A 267 10.55 2.73 -1.10
C GLN A 267 10.11 1.31 -0.68
N PRO A 268 10.96 0.28 -0.71
CA PRO A 268 10.62 -1.04 -0.14
C PRO A 268 10.28 -0.97 1.34
N THR A 269 11.01 -0.16 2.12
CA THR A 269 10.75 0.03 3.56
C THR A 269 9.35 0.61 3.80
N GLU A 270 8.98 1.67 3.08
CA GLU A 270 7.66 2.31 3.18
C GLU A 270 6.52 1.32 2.85
N ARG A 271 6.67 0.53 1.76
CA ARG A 271 5.69 -0.51 1.41
C ARG A 271 5.63 -1.64 2.44
N ALA A 272 6.78 -2.11 2.90
CA ALA A 272 6.84 -3.17 3.91
C ALA A 272 6.14 -2.73 5.20
N MET A 273 6.34 -1.49 5.66
CA MET A 273 5.65 -0.96 6.84
C MET A 273 4.13 -0.88 6.65
N GLU A 274 3.63 -0.48 5.47
CA GLU A 274 2.19 -0.55 5.19
C GLU A 274 1.67 -1.99 5.27
N ILE A 275 2.38 -2.97 4.68
CA ILE A 275 2.00 -4.38 4.75
C ILE A 275 1.96 -4.89 6.19
N LEU A 276 2.98 -4.57 7.00
CA LEU A 276 3.04 -4.93 8.41
C LEU A 276 1.86 -4.34 9.21
N LYS A 277 1.47 -3.10 8.93
CA LYS A 277 0.31 -2.45 9.56
C LYS A 277 -1.01 -3.12 9.18
N ILE A 278 -1.18 -3.50 7.91
CA ILE A 278 -2.39 -4.23 7.46
C ILE A 278 -2.44 -5.61 8.12
N LEU A 279 -1.32 -6.35 8.09
CA LEU A 279 -1.20 -7.66 8.76
C LEU A 279 -1.51 -7.53 10.24
N PHE A 280 -1.04 -6.48 10.92
CA PHE A 280 -1.35 -6.22 12.32
C PHE A 280 -2.87 -6.04 12.54
N ASN A 281 -3.54 -5.25 11.69
CA ASN A 281 -4.98 -5.03 11.78
C ASN A 281 -5.77 -6.35 11.66
N ILE A 282 -5.38 -7.22 10.72
CA ILE A 282 -6.14 -8.46 10.43
C ILE A 282 -5.77 -9.65 11.32
N THR A 283 -4.64 -9.59 12.02
CA THR A 283 -4.19 -10.61 12.98
C THR A 283 -4.48 -10.27 14.44
N PHE A 284 -5.21 -9.17 14.67
CA PHE A 284 -5.59 -8.77 16.01
C PHE A 284 -6.38 -9.88 16.72
N ASP A 285 -5.92 -10.28 17.93
CA ASP A 285 -6.42 -11.40 18.75
C ASP A 285 -6.15 -12.84 18.25
N THR A 286 -5.33 -13.05 17.21
CA THR A 286 -5.02 -14.41 16.73
C THR A 286 -4.19 -15.21 17.72
N ASN A 287 -3.26 -14.58 18.46
CA ASN A 287 -2.39 -15.25 19.45
C ASN A 287 -3.14 -16.01 20.57
N ARG A 288 -4.42 -15.70 20.81
CA ARG A 288 -5.29 -16.37 21.80
C ARG A 288 -6.15 -17.48 21.22
N ARG A 289 -6.15 -17.65 19.89
CA ARG A 289 -6.99 -18.61 19.18
C ARG A 289 -6.22 -19.89 18.93
N LYS A 290 -6.94 -21.02 18.94
CA LYS A 290 -6.42 -22.25 18.36
C LYS A 290 -6.52 -22.10 16.85
N VAL A 291 -5.40 -22.34 16.19
CA VAL A 291 -5.25 -22.25 14.75
C VAL A 291 -5.07 -23.68 14.24
N ASP A 292 -5.69 -24.01 13.11
CA ASP A 292 -5.50 -25.32 12.49
C ASP A 292 -4.12 -25.44 11.82
N GLU A 293 -3.78 -26.61 11.29
CA GLU A 293 -2.46 -26.83 10.70
C GLU A 293 -2.22 -26.02 9.42
N GLY A 294 -3.28 -25.76 8.63
CA GLY A 294 -3.19 -25.01 7.38
C GLY A 294 -2.92 -23.53 7.64
N ASP A 295 -3.74 -22.93 8.49
CA ASP A 295 -3.55 -21.56 8.93
C ASP A 295 -2.19 -21.38 9.67
N ALA A 296 -1.77 -22.38 10.45
CA ALA A 296 -0.47 -22.34 11.14
C ALA A 296 0.72 -22.32 10.17
N ALA A 297 0.60 -22.94 8.99
CA ALA A 297 1.62 -22.87 7.95
C ALA A 297 1.74 -21.46 7.37
N GLU A 298 0.61 -20.79 7.11
CA GLU A 298 0.60 -19.39 6.64
C GLU A 298 1.24 -18.45 7.67
N TYR A 299 0.91 -18.61 8.96
CA TYR A 299 1.53 -17.82 10.03
C TYR A 299 3.02 -18.09 10.20
N ARG A 300 3.49 -19.34 10.01
CA ARG A 300 4.93 -19.64 10.04
C ARG A 300 5.65 -19.03 8.85
N HIS A 301 5.05 -19.07 7.66
CA HIS A 301 5.60 -18.42 6.48
C HIS A 301 5.76 -16.91 6.70
N VAL A 302 4.71 -16.23 7.18
CA VAL A 302 4.80 -14.81 7.56
C VAL A 302 5.85 -14.61 8.67
N GLY A 303 5.87 -15.46 9.69
CA GLY A 303 6.83 -15.38 10.80
C GLY A 303 8.29 -15.51 10.35
N ALA A 304 8.59 -16.31 9.33
CA ALA A 304 9.93 -16.40 8.73
C ALA A 304 10.33 -15.09 8.05
N ILE A 305 9.39 -14.46 7.33
CA ILE A 305 9.60 -13.13 6.72
C ILE A 305 9.81 -12.06 7.81
N LEU A 306 9.05 -12.10 8.92
CA LEU A 306 9.23 -11.17 10.03
C LEU A 306 10.57 -11.34 10.74
N ARG A 307 11.07 -12.57 10.85
CA ARG A 307 12.43 -12.82 11.34
C ARG A 307 13.47 -12.14 10.45
N HIS A 308 13.29 -12.19 9.12
CA HIS A 308 14.14 -11.45 8.18
C HIS A 308 14.03 -9.93 8.34
N CYS A 309 12.81 -9.40 8.53
CA CYS A 309 12.60 -7.97 8.81
C CYS A 309 13.34 -7.54 10.09
N LEU A 310 13.26 -8.35 11.14
CA LEU A 310 13.89 -8.08 12.44
C LEU A 310 15.43 -8.01 12.33
N LEU A 311 16.02 -8.88 11.51
CA LEU A 311 17.47 -8.95 11.28
C LEU A 311 17.96 -8.01 10.16
N SER A 312 17.05 -7.34 9.46
CA SER A 312 17.38 -6.39 8.40
C SER A 312 17.50 -4.97 8.94
N GLN A 313 18.34 -4.17 8.27
CA GLN A 313 18.42 -2.72 8.48
C GLN A 313 17.65 -1.96 7.40
N ALA A 314 17.02 -0.85 7.77
CA ALA A 314 16.42 0.11 6.86
C ALA A 314 17.21 1.43 6.80
N GLU A 315 17.11 2.14 5.68
CA GLU A 315 17.81 3.40 5.47
C GLU A 315 17.28 4.53 6.39
N GLY A 316 18.12 4.93 7.34
CA GLY A 316 17.84 6.00 8.30
C GLY A 316 17.36 5.48 9.66
N GLU A 317 17.88 6.06 10.73
CA GLU A 317 17.68 5.58 12.11
C GLU A 317 16.20 5.55 12.53
N GLU A 318 15.48 6.65 12.32
CA GLU A 318 14.05 6.76 12.66
C GLU A 318 13.19 5.71 11.93
N ARG A 319 13.40 5.52 10.63
CA ARG A 319 12.67 4.52 9.83
C ARG A 319 13.05 3.10 10.21
N ASN A 320 14.32 2.84 10.52
CA ASN A 320 14.77 1.53 10.98
C ASN A 320 14.07 1.16 12.29
N GLU A 321 13.98 2.12 13.21
CA GLU A 321 13.30 1.93 14.49
C GLU A 321 11.78 1.70 14.33
N GLU A 322 11.12 2.46 13.44
CA GLU A 322 9.70 2.28 13.09
C GLU A 322 9.44 0.92 12.43
N PHE A 323 10.33 0.51 11.51
CA PHE A 323 10.25 -0.78 10.80
C PHE A 323 10.35 -1.97 11.77
N HIS A 324 11.31 -1.93 12.69
CA HIS A 324 11.45 -2.94 13.75
C HIS A 324 10.25 -2.92 14.69
N SER A 325 9.73 -1.74 15.07
CA SER A 325 8.53 -1.61 15.91
C SER A 325 7.32 -2.32 15.29
N HIS A 326 7.03 -2.07 14.01
CA HIS A 326 5.94 -2.74 13.31
C HIS A 326 6.16 -4.26 13.20
N THR A 327 7.40 -4.70 12.97
CA THR A 327 7.76 -6.12 12.91
C THR A 327 7.51 -6.82 14.24
N VAL A 328 7.98 -6.25 15.35
CA VAL A 328 7.80 -6.80 16.71
C VAL A 328 6.31 -6.83 17.11
N ASN A 329 5.56 -5.77 16.81
CA ASN A 329 4.13 -5.72 17.07
C ASN A 329 3.38 -6.86 16.36
N LEU A 330 3.74 -7.14 15.10
CA LEU A 330 3.12 -8.22 14.34
C LEU A 330 3.54 -9.60 14.82
N LEU A 331 4.82 -9.80 15.18
CA LEU A 331 5.28 -11.04 15.81
C LEU A 331 4.48 -11.37 17.07
N GLY A 332 4.12 -10.35 17.87
CA GLY A 332 3.27 -10.49 19.06
C GLY A 332 1.83 -10.96 18.77
N ASN A 333 1.34 -10.81 17.54
CA ASN A 333 0.00 -11.25 17.13
C ASN A 333 -0.03 -12.69 16.59
N LEU A 334 1.13 -13.25 16.21
CA LEU A 334 1.18 -14.61 15.67
C LEU A 334 0.74 -15.65 16.73
N PRO A 335 0.16 -16.79 16.30
CA PRO A 335 -0.10 -17.91 17.20
C PRO A 335 1.19 -18.35 17.87
N LEU A 336 1.15 -18.53 19.19
CA LEU A 336 2.37 -18.83 19.95
C LEU A 336 3.14 -20.07 19.47
N PRO A 337 2.49 -21.17 19.01
CA PRO A 337 3.21 -22.31 18.44
C PRO A 337 4.00 -22.01 17.16
N CYS A 338 3.63 -20.95 16.42
CA CYS A 338 4.30 -20.52 15.19
C CYS A 338 5.54 -19.64 15.47
N LEU A 339 5.81 -19.29 16.73
CA LEU A 339 7.04 -18.57 17.12
C LEU A 339 8.28 -19.49 17.12
N ASP A 340 8.09 -20.80 16.93
CA ASP A 340 9.14 -21.77 16.65
C ASP A 340 10.04 -21.32 15.49
N VAL A 341 9.48 -20.62 14.51
CA VAL A 341 10.18 -20.06 13.35
C VAL A 341 11.35 -19.14 13.72
N LEU A 342 11.31 -18.49 14.88
CA LEU A 342 12.42 -17.63 15.34
C LEU A 342 13.69 -18.44 15.68
N LEU A 343 13.56 -19.74 15.89
CA LEU A 343 14.61 -20.66 16.32
C LEU A 343 15.02 -21.69 15.25
N VAL A 344 14.29 -21.72 14.11
CA VAL A 344 14.53 -22.66 13.00
C VAL A 344 15.90 -22.50 12.33
N PRO A 345 16.43 -21.28 12.09
CA PRO A 345 17.69 -21.12 11.35
C PRO A 345 18.84 -21.93 11.96
N LYS A 346 19.66 -22.52 11.10
CA LYS A 346 20.87 -23.24 11.54
C LYS A 346 21.86 -22.29 12.19
N VAL A 347 22.63 -22.81 13.15
CA VAL A 347 23.76 -22.09 13.74
C VAL A 347 24.87 -21.99 12.69
N GLN A 348 25.26 -20.75 12.36
CA GLN A 348 26.34 -20.46 11.43
C GLN A 348 27.52 -19.81 12.15
N GLN A 349 28.65 -19.64 11.46
CA GLN A 349 29.80 -18.94 12.03
C GLN A 349 29.43 -17.46 12.22
N GLY A 350 29.53 -16.98 13.46
CA GLY A 350 29.10 -15.62 13.84
C GLY A 350 27.73 -15.56 14.52
N SER A 351 26.90 -16.62 14.40
CA SER A 351 25.63 -16.69 15.10
C SER A 351 25.80 -16.77 16.62
N ILE A 352 24.86 -16.19 17.33
CA ILE A 352 24.68 -16.33 18.77
C ILE A 352 24.04 -17.69 19.02
N GLU A 353 24.87 -18.65 19.44
CA GLU A 353 24.44 -20.02 19.74
C GLU A 353 24.15 -20.20 21.23
N TYR A 354 23.04 -20.86 21.54
CA TYR A 354 22.76 -21.34 22.89
C TYR A 354 22.04 -22.69 22.86
N MET A 355 22.65 -23.71 23.48
CA MET A 355 22.13 -25.09 23.52
C MET A 355 21.91 -25.72 22.13
N GLY A 356 22.77 -25.40 21.17
CA GLY A 356 22.73 -25.88 19.80
C GLY A 356 21.67 -25.20 18.92
N VAL A 357 21.08 -24.10 19.40
CA VAL A 357 20.03 -23.35 18.69
C VAL A 357 20.50 -21.93 18.41
N ASN A 358 20.13 -21.42 17.23
CA ASN A 358 20.39 -20.03 16.84
C ASN A 358 19.50 -19.07 17.66
N MET A 359 20.12 -18.09 18.30
CA MET A 359 19.48 -17.08 19.14
C MET A 359 19.56 -15.67 18.55
N ASP A 360 19.96 -15.50 17.29
CA ASP A 360 20.16 -14.19 16.66
C ASP A 360 18.88 -13.36 16.72
N ALA A 361 17.73 -13.94 16.32
CA ALA A 361 16.44 -13.27 16.38
C ALA A 361 16.00 -12.94 17.83
N VAL A 362 16.23 -13.86 18.77
CA VAL A 362 15.87 -13.65 20.19
C VAL A 362 16.75 -12.57 20.81
N ASN A 363 18.04 -12.55 20.49
CA ASN A 363 18.98 -11.54 20.97
C ASN A 363 18.63 -10.17 20.37
N MET A 364 18.28 -10.09 19.09
CA MET A 364 17.82 -8.84 18.49
C MET A 364 16.57 -8.32 19.23
N LEU A 365 15.58 -9.18 19.51
CA LEU A 365 14.39 -8.77 20.28
C LEU A 365 14.77 -8.22 21.68
N LEU A 366 15.77 -8.81 22.32
CA LEU A 366 16.28 -8.35 23.61
C LEU A 366 16.96 -6.98 23.48
N GLU A 367 17.85 -6.79 22.50
CA GLU A 367 18.51 -5.51 22.22
C GLU A 367 17.50 -4.42 21.86
N PHE A 368 16.47 -4.76 21.07
CA PHE A 368 15.37 -3.85 20.77
C PHE A 368 14.64 -3.44 22.06
N MET A 369 14.30 -4.40 22.92
CA MET A 369 13.65 -4.12 24.20
C MET A 369 14.52 -3.22 25.11
N GLU A 370 15.83 -3.48 25.19
CA GLU A 370 16.79 -2.67 25.95
C GLU A 370 16.88 -1.25 25.41
N SER A 371 16.96 -1.07 24.09
CA SER A 371 16.98 0.27 23.47
C SER A 371 15.73 1.08 23.82
N ARG A 372 14.56 0.43 23.94
CA ARG A 372 13.30 1.08 24.38
C ARG A 372 13.32 1.47 25.85
N LEU A 373 14.02 0.72 26.70
CA LEU A 373 14.20 1.08 28.10
C LEU A 373 15.06 2.33 28.24
N ASP A 374 16.15 2.41 27.48
CA ASP A 374 17.09 3.54 27.52
C ASP A 374 16.46 4.85 27.02
N GLN A 375 15.55 4.77 26.05
CA GLN A 375 14.83 5.94 25.53
C GLN A 375 13.86 6.56 26.56
N GLY A 376 13.37 5.79 27.55
CA GLY A 376 12.58 6.28 28.70
C GLY A 376 11.19 6.89 28.40
N LEU A 377 10.82 7.06 27.12
CA LEU A 377 9.56 7.68 26.69
C LEU A 377 8.48 6.63 26.41
N LYS A 378 7.27 6.85 26.94
CA LYS A 378 6.08 5.99 26.73
C LYS A 378 6.32 4.49 26.98
N LEU A 379 7.19 4.16 27.95
CA LEU A 379 7.63 2.80 28.28
C LEU A 379 6.52 1.75 28.26
N LYS A 380 5.33 2.05 28.81
CA LYS A 380 4.23 1.08 28.83
C LYS A 380 3.70 0.73 27.43
N GLU A 381 3.69 1.67 26.50
CA GLU A 381 3.18 1.46 25.14
C GLU A 381 4.27 0.89 24.22
N THR A 382 5.52 1.31 24.40
CA THR A 382 6.65 0.97 23.52
C THR A 382 7.35 -0.33 23.94
N LEU A 383 7.45 -0.63 25.24
CA LEU A 383 8.13 -1.81 25.76
C LEU A 383 7.24 -3.05 25.80
N LEU A 384 5.94 -2.87 26.03
CA LEU A 384 5.02 -3.98 26.29
C LEU A 384 4.95 -4.99 25.14
N PRO A 385 4.98 -4.60 23.85
CA PRO A 385 4.99 -5.56 22.75
C PRO A 385 6.21 -6.50 22.76
N SER A 386 7.42 -5.96 22.89
CA SER A 386 8.66 -6.75 22.91
C SER A 386 8.75 -7.61 24.18
N LEU A 387 8.40 -7.04 25.34
CA LEU A 387 8.41 -7.77 26.61
C LEU A 387 7.41 -8.94 26.61
N ASN A 388 6.18 -8.72 26.13
CA ASN A 388 5.19 -9.79 26.03
C ASN A 388 5.63 -10.87 25.05
N LEU A 389 6.16 -10.49 23.88
CA LEU A 389 6.66 -11.44 22.89
C LEU A 389 7.78 -12.33 23.46
N LEU A 390 8.78 -11.74 24.11
CA LEU A 390 9.86 -12.47 24.77
C LEU A 390 9.33 -13.37 25.90
N THR A 391 8.35 -12.88 26.67
CA THR A 391 7.73 -13.64 27.76
C THR A 391 6.97 -14.86 27.26
N GLU A 392 6.11 -14.71 26.24
CA GLU A 392 5.33 -15.82 25.70
C GLU A 392 6.22 -16.80 24.94
N SER A 393 7.20 -16.32 24.18
CA SER A 393 8.21 -17.17 23.54
C SER A 393 8.98 -18.00 24.58
N ALA A 394 9.40 -17.39 25.70
CA ALA A 394 10.05 -18.11 26.80
C ALA A 394 9.13 -19.08 27.56
N ARG A 395 7.81 -18.96 27.47
CA ARG A 395 6.90 -19.96 28.07
C ARG A 395 6.91 -21.24 27.25
N ILE A 396 6.90 -21.12 25.93
CA ILE A 396 6.80 -22.27 25.02
C ILE A 396 8.17 -22.88 24.71
N HIS A 397 9.17 -22.05 24.41
CA HIS A 397 10.49 -22.50 24.00
C HIS A 397 11.46 -22.52 25.18
N ARG A 398 11.95 -23.72 25.51
CA ARG A 398 12.85 -23.94 26.64
C ARG A 398 14.19 -23.23 26.42
N GLU A 399 14.66 -23.22 25.19
CA GLU A 399 15.92 -22.68 24.73
C GLU A 399 15.91 -21.16 24.89
N THR A 400 14.88 -20.47 24.36
CA THR A 400 14.62 -19.03 24.59
C THR A 400 14.64 -18.70 26.08
N ARG A 401 13.90 -19.47 26.90
CA ARG A 401 13.82 -19.22 28.35
C ARG A 401 15.16 -19.31 29.06
N LYS A 402 15.99 -20.29 28.68
CA LYS A 402 17.30 -20.47 29.31
C LYS A 402 18.32 -19.44 28.82
N PHE A 403 18.26 -19.08 27.54
CA PHE A 403 19.06 -18.01 26.96
C PHE A 403 18.76 -16.66 27.66
N LEU A 404 17.50 -16.27 27.75
CA LEU A 404 17.09 -15.03 28.43
C LEU A 404 17.42 -14.99 29.93
N ARG A 405 17.55 -16.14 30.60
CA ARG A 405 18.01 -16.19 32.01
C ARG A 405 19.53 -16.08 32.16
N SER A 406 20.28 -16.29 31.08
CA SER A 406 21.74 -16.23 31.08
C SER A 406 22.28 -14.85 30.72
N LYS A 407 21.44 -14.03 30.08
CA LYS A 407 21.60 -12.58 29.92
C LYS A 407 21.12 -11.90 31.20
#